data_AF-A0A931W3Y5-F1
#
_entry.id   AF-A0A931W3Y5-F1
#
_cell.length_a   1.000
_cell.length_b   1.000
_cell.length_c   1.000
_cell.angle_alpha   90.00
_cell.angle_beta   90.00
_cell.angle_gamma   90.00
#
_symmetry.space_group_name_H-M   'P 1'
#
loop_
_entity.id
_entity.type
_entity.pdbx_description
1 polymer ?
#
loop_
_entity_poly.entity_id
_entity_poly.type
_entity_poly.pdbx_seq_one_letter_code
_entity_poly.pdbx_strand_id
1 'polypeptide(L)'
;MHKISQRAYRDAEEWLKQERLAALINEGIKKIGKEIEALKKARQRVHRQGAGQRDAREQLAALEVMIKKVTEDTVDHLLASVRQRWAQKAGLKTFADAVAEAMQTRTQIRGKRPMSVERWRRLANGVSYQEARELAQSMGINVFWDWDLPRTPEGFYQITGGREMAIQRGLAMAPFTDLLWRETAKPDLDDDKLWADAIHAVYPHKMLAYNLSPSWNWDAWGFTDDQIRVFAAELGKMGYVFNFITYAGHQTEALSNGRLARALREEGVLGFVRLVQRSLRLAHDPAQYPQTFVGGDWADRYRRAARGASLTTSSMGGKSTETQHRKAVEVPTSVLERWLHMWVDYWKMQGLYDRGALNVELKERFAGSEEMMLNVFDEPRDKLAEITFRVDRDREGRKVLAVKDQNTFKKYRNRRLMTLMHFFLLHRYKTDLVHYVNPSADNRLSVRRMIHNGVFKAARTDDPHIIAIEVDTQRAQKIFASDESIKRFIAKPSGEPGKQGVLAGVRAVAS
;
A
#
# COMPACT_ATOMS: atom_id res chain seq x y z
N MET A 1 33.43 11.06 17.57
CA MET A 1 34.72 10.33 17.73
C MET A 1 35.06 10.25 19.21
N HIS A 2 35.39 9.08 19.74
CA HIS A 2 34.92 8.65 21.05
C HIS A 2 36.04 8.53 22.16
N LYS A 3 35.86 8.99 23.43
CA LYS A 3 36.82 8.83 24.57
C LYS A 3 37.19 7.36 24.75
N ILE A 4 38.47 7.13 24.81
CA ILE A 4 39.08 5.90 25.30
C ILE A 4 40.26 6.40 26.10
N SER A 5 40.40 6.06 27.39
CA SER A 5 41.72 6.18 28.04
C SER A 5 42.55 4.97 27.68
N GLN A 6 43.88 5.08 27.55
CA GLN A 6 44.71 3.89 27.25
C GLN A 6 44.48 2.76 28.27
N ARG A 7 44.18 3.12 29.53
CA ARG A 7 43.73 2.19 30.56
C ARG A 7 42.36 1.59 30.25
N ALA A 8 41.34 2.40 29.95
CA ALA A 8 40.01 1.89 29.57
C ALA A 8 40.03 1.03 28.30
N TYR A 9 40.94 1.29 27.35
CA TYR A 9 41.17 0.44 26.19
C TYR A 9 41.67 -0.94 26.61
N ARG A 10 42.76 -0.98 27.38
CA ARG A 10 43.37 -2.23 27.86
C ARG A 10 42.42 -2.97 28.78
N ASP A 11 41.76 -2.28 29.70
CA ASP A 11 40.77 -2.88 30.60
C ASP A 11 39.58 -3.44 29.81
N ALA A 12 39.12 -2.78 28.74
CA ALA A 12 38.08 -3.32 27.87
C ALA A 12 38.57 -4.52 27.03
N GLU A 13 39.81 -4.49 26.55
CA GLU A 13 40.44 -5.59 25.80
C GLU A 13 40.68 -6.82 26.70
N GLU A 14 41.16 -6.59 27.91
CA GLU A 14 41.42 -7.61 28.92
C GLU A 14 40.11 -8.15 29.48
N TRP A 15 39.10 -7.29 29.64
CA TRP A 15 37.73 -7.72 29.91
C TRP A 15 37.15 -8.56 28.77
N LEU A 16 37.37 -8.22 27.49
CA LEU A 16 36.96 -9.09 26.38
C LEU A 16 37.64 -10.48 26.46
N LYS A 17 38.89 -10.53 26.93
CA LYS A 17 39.64 -11.78 27.15
C LYS A 17 39.14 -12.56 28.38
N GLN A 18 38.75 -11.87 29.47
CA GLN A 18 38.36 -12.47 30.75
C GLN A 18 36.85 -12.78 30.86
N GLU A 19 35.98 -11.86 30.43
CA GLU A 19 34.52 -12.01 30.43
C GLU A 19 34.00 -12.59 29.10
N ARG A 20 34.14 -13.93 29.00
CA ARG A 20 33.18 -14.81 28.31
C ARG A 20 32.83 -14.50 26.84
N LEU A 21 33.74 -13.96 26.03
CA LEU A 21 33.64 -14.12 24.56
C LEU A 21 33.43 -15.60 24.20
N ALA A 22 34.17 -16.47 24.90
CA ALA A 22 34.05 -17.91 24.79
C ALA A 22 32.62 -18.42 25.08
N ALA A 23 31.91 -17.90 26.09
CA ALA A 23 30.57 -18.40 26.40
C ALA A 23 29.54 -17.98 25.34
N LEU A 24 29.60 -16.72 24.89
CA LEU A 24 28.73 -16.19 23.83
C LEU A 24 29.01 -16.87 22.48
N ILE A 25 30.29 -17.03 22.13
CA ILE A 25 30.71 -17.80 20.95
C ILE A 25 30.26 -19.25 21.07
N ASN A 26 30.46 -19.91 22.21
CA ASN A 26 30.04 -21.29 22.43
C ASN A 26 28.52 -21.45 22.34
N GLU A 27 27.74 -20.48 22.81
CA GLU A 27 26.28 -20.46 22.66
C GLU A 27 25.88 -20.32 21.19
N GLY A 28 26.53 -19.42 20.43
CA GLY A 28 26.33 -19.29 18.98
C GLY A 28 26.70 -20.56 18.22
N ILE A 29 27.87 -21.15 18.52
CA ILE A 29 28.31 -22.43 17.97
C ILE A 29 27.31 -23.54 18.29
N LYS A 30 26.79 -23.60 19.53
CA LYS A 30 25.77 -24.59 19.93
C LYS A 30 24.47 -24.41 19.15
N LYS A 31 24.04 -23.16 18.94
CA LYS A 31 22.84 -22.83 18.14
C LYS A 31 23.02 -23.28 16.69
N ILE A 32 24.13 -22.91 16.05
CA ILE A 32 24.47 -23.31 14.67
C ILE A 32 24.60 -24.85 14.58
N GLY A 33 25.27 -25.48 15.53
CA GLY A 33 25.47 -26.93 15.58
C GLY A 33 24.15 -27.70 15.66
N LYS A 34 23.17 -27.21 16.43
CA LYS A 34 21.83 -27.81 16.51
C LYS A 34 21.14 -27.81 15.14
N GLU A 35 21.25 -26.71 14.40
CA GLU A 35 20.67 -26.58 13.07
C GLU A 35 21.39 -27.45 12.02
N ILE A 36 22.73 -27.52 12.07
CA ILE A 36 23.52 -28.42 11.22
C ILE A 36 23.13 -29.89 11.43
N GLU A 37 22.92 -30.31 12.68
CA GLU A 37 22.48 -31.68 12.97
C GLU A 37 21.06 -31.96 12.44
N ALA A 38 20.15 -30.97 12.49
CA ALA A 38 18.84 -31.08 11.85
C ALA A 38 18.97 -31.26 10.33
N LEU A 39 19.87 -30.52 9.68
CA LEU A 39 20.16 -30.67 8.24
C LEU A 39 20.71 -32.03 7.88
N LYS A 40 21.67 -32.57 8.65
CA LYS A 40 22.22 -33.91 8.42
C LYS A 40 21.13 -34.97 8.46
N LYS A 41 20.23 -34.90 9.45
CA LYS A 41 19.07 -35.81 9.56
C LYS A 41 18.12 -35.66 8.37
N ALA A 42 17.85 -34.42 7.94
CA ALA A 42 17.01 -34.16 6.76
C ALA A 42 17.64 -34.73 5.48
N ARG A 43 18.94 -34.51 5.24
CA ARG A 43 19.68 -35.06 4.08
C ARG A 43 19.63 -36.59 4.07
N GLN A 44 19.85 -37.24 5.21
CA GLN A 44 19.77 -38.70 5.33
C GLN A 44 18.37 -39.22 5.00
N ARG A 45 17.32 -38.51 5.44
CA ARG A 45 15.92 -38.87 5.15
C ARG A 45 15.62 -38.77 3.65
N VAL A 46 16.02 -37.69 3.00
CA VAL A 46 15.86 -37.49 1.55
C VAL A 46 16.62 -38.55 0.75
N HIS A 47 17.85 -38.88 1.18
CA HIS A 47 18.66 -39.91 0.51
C HIS A 47 18.03 -41.31 0.57
N ARG A 48 17.36 -41.64 1.69
CA ARG A 48 16.65 -42.93 1.87
C ARG A 48 15.32 -43.03 1.10
N GLN A 49 14.71 -41.91 0.72
CA GLN A 49 13.37 -41.89 0.12
C GLN A 49 13.34 -41.94 -1.43
N GLY A 50 14.49 -41.91 -2.10
CA GLY A 50 14.59 -42.04 -3.56
C GLY A 50 14.18 -40.77 -4.35
N ALA A 51 14.60 -40.69 -5.62
CA ALA A 51 14.61 -39.47 -6.44
C ALA A 51 13.24 -38.91 -6.89
N GLY A 52 12.12 -39.50 -6.45
CA GLY A 52 10.78 -39.19 -6.97
C GLY A 52 9.96 -38.13 -6.21
N GLN A 53 10.40 -37.66 -5.04
CA GLN A 53 9.62 -36.69 -4.24
C GLN A 53 10.21 -35.27 -4.35
N ARG A 54 9.65 -34.48 -5.27
CA ARG A 54 9.99 -33.05 -5.46
C ARG A 54 9.87 -32.25 -4.16
N ASP A 55 8.83 -32.52 -3.36
CA ASP A 55 8.58 -31.87 -2.06
C ASP A 55 9.72 -32.08 -1.05
N ALA A 56 10.33 -33.27 -1.00
CA ALA A 56 11.40 -33.56 -0.04
C ALA A 56 12.70 -32.80 -0.38
N ARG A 57 12.96 -32.58 -1.68
CA ARG A 57 14.08 -31.75 -2.15
C ARG A 57 13.82 -30.26 -1.92
N GLU A 58 12.60 -29.79 -2.14
CA GLU A 58 12.20 -28.41 -1.87
C GLU A 58 12.26 -28.09 -0.37
N GLN A 59 11.82 -29.01 0.50
CA GLN A 59 11.97 -28.89 1.95
C GLN A 59 13.44 -28.85 2.40
N LEU A 60 14.30 -29.68 1.78
CA LEU A 60 15.74 -29.66 2.07
C LEU A 60 16.38 -28.33 1.66
N ALA A 61 16.08 -27.82 0.46
CA ALA A 61 16.58 -26.54 -0.02
C ALA A 61 16.12 -25.37 0.88
N ALA A 62 14.85 -25.39 1.30
CA ALA A 62 14.32 -24.40 2.25
C ALA A 62 15.05 -24.45 3.60
N LEU A 63 15.36 -25.65 4.10
CA LEU A 63 16.12 -25.84 5.35
C LEU A 63 17.56 -25.31 5.19
N GLU A 64 18.24 -25.58 4.08
CA GLU A 64 19.59 -25.09 3.82
C GLU A 64 19.67 -23.55 3.81
N VAL A 65 18.70 -22.90 3.16
CA VAL A 65 18.60 -21.43 3.16
C VAL A 65 18.33 -20.90 4.57
N MET A 66 17.43 -21.54 5.32
CA MET A 66 17.11 -21.15 6.70
C MET A 66 18.34 -21.23 7.61
N ILE A 67 19.13 -22.30 7.51
CA ILE A 67 20.32 -22.51 8.35
C ILE A 67 21.42 -21.51 8.01
N LYS A 68 21.63 -21.23 6.72
CA LYS A 68 22.55 -20.18 6.29
C LYS A 68 22.17 -18.84 6.93
N LYS A 69 20.88 -18.49 6.86
CA LYS A 69 20.35 -17.27 7.50
C LYS A 69 20.55 -17.26 9.01
N VAL A 70 20.20 -18.35 9.71
CA VAL A 70 20.39 -18.44 11.18
C VAL A 70 21.86 -18.31 11.56
N THR A 71 22.77 -18.86 10.74
CA THR A 71 24.21 -18.76 10.96
C THR A 71 24.68 -17.32 10.83
N GLU A 72 24.34 -16.67 9.72
CA GLU A 72 24.63 -15.25 9.46
C GLU A 72 24.07 -14.37 10.59
N ASP A 73 22.77 -14.48 10.89
CA ASP A 73 22.08 -13.71 11.95
C ASP A 73 22.73 -13.90 13.33
N THR A 74 23.19 -15.12 13.63
CA THR A 74 23.82 -15.45 14.92
C THR A 74 25.22 -14.87 15.03
N VAL A 75 26.02 -14.97 13.96
CA VAL A 75 27.37 -14.37 13.90
C VAL A 75 27.27 -12.84 14.00
N ASP A 76 26.35 -12.23 13.25
CA ASP A 76 26.14 -10.79 13.27
C ASP A 76 25.71 -10.28 14.64
N HIS A 77 24.78 -10.96 15.31
CA HIS A 77 24.37 -10.61 16.67
C HIS A 77 25.52 -10.68 17.68
N LEU A 78 26.35 -11.73 17.58
CA LEU A 78 27.49 -11.91 18.47
C LEU A 78 28.52 -10.79 18.27
N LEU A 79 28.89 -10.51 17.02
CA LEU A 79 29.83 -9.45 16.68
C LEU A 79 29.30 -8.09 17.11
N ALA A 80 28.02 -7.80 16.87
CA ALA A 80 27.38 -6.56 17.31
C ALA A 80 27.39 -6.42 18.84
N SER A 81 27.06 -7.50 19.57
CA SER A 81 27.06 -7.50 21.04
C SER A 81 28.45 -7.28 21.62
N VAL A 82 29.48 -7.93 21.05
CA VAL A 82 30.88 -7.75 21.44
C VAL A 82 31.31 -6.30 21.22
N ARG A 83 31.04 -5.75 20.04
CA ARG A 83 31.37 -4.37 19.68
C ARG A 83 30.67 -3.37 20.61
N GLN A 84 29.39 -3.57 20.91
CA GLN A 84 28.61 -2.68 21.77
C GLN A 84 29.14 -2.68 23.22
N ARG A 85 29.41 -3.85 23.79
CA ARG A 85 29.95 -3.95 25.15
C ARG A 85 31.35 -3.37 25.24
N TRP A 86 32.20 -3.66 24.26
CA TRP A 86 33.52 -3.05 24.16
C TRP A 86 33.42 -1.52 24.09
N ALA A 87 32.54 -0.98 23.25
CA ALA A 87 32.31 0.46 23.13
C ALA A 87 31.87 1.11 24.46
N GLN A 88 30.98 0.46 25.20
CA GLN A 88 30.54 0.93 26.53
C GLN A 88 31.70 0.94 27.54
N LYS A 89 32.48 -0.14 27.61
CA LYS A 89 33.61 -0.27 28.54
C LYS A 89 34.76 0.68 28.18
N ALA A 90 35.04 0.84 26.89
CA ALA A 90 36.03 1.77 26.38
C ALA A 90 35.63 3.24 26.68
N GLY A 91 34.35 3.51 26.96
CA GLY A 91 33.85 4.82 27.37
C GLY A 91 33.62 5.77 26.21
N LEU A 92 33.27 5.22 25.04
CA LEU A 92 33.24 5.94 23.78
C LEU A 92 32.35 7.23 23.83
N LYS A 93 32.92 8.44 23.68
CA LYS A 93 32.18 9.74 23.53
C LYS A 93 32.89 10.85 22.72
N THR A 94 32.15 11.75 22.05
CA THR A 94 32.77 12.84 21.25
C THR A 94 33.89 13.59 22.01
N PHE A 95 34.92 14.14 21.35
CA PHE A 95 35.92 14.95 22.06
C PHE A 95 35.25 16.10 22.84
N ALA A 96 34.25 16.72 22.22
CA ALA A 96 33.39 17.72 22.86
C ALA A 96 32.73 17.19 24.14
N ASP A 97 32.17 15.97 24.13
CA ASP A 97 31.57 15.36 25.31
C ASP A 97 32.61 14.98 26.38
N ALA A 98 33.80 14.54 25.97
CA ALA A 98 34.88 14.21 26.90
C ALA A 98 35.34 15.45 27.68
N VAL A 99 35.50 16.59 27.00
CA VAL A 99 35.79 17.88 27.63
C VAL A 99 34.61 18.36 28.46
N ALA A 100 33.37 18.25 27.98
CA ALA A 100 32.17 18.65 28.71
C ALA A 100 32.04 17.90 30.06
N GLU A 101 32.29 16.59 30.07
CA GLU A 101 32.33 15.78 31.29
C GLU A 101 33.44 16.26 32.24
N ALA A 102 34.65 16.52 31.72
CA ALA A 102 35.74 17.04 32.52
C ALA A 102 35.45 18.44 33.11
N MET A 103 34.75 19.30 32.36
CA MET A 103 34.27 20.61 32.84
C MET A 103 33.31 20.44 34.03
N GLN A 104 32.38 19.47 33.95
CA GLN A 104 31.42 19.21 35.02
C GLN A 104 32.14 18.73 36.29
N THR A 105 33.03 17.73 36.18
CA THR A 105 33.80 17.20 37.33
C THR A 105 34.67 18.28 37.98
N ARG A 106 35.34 19.12 37.19
CA ARG A 106 36.20 20.19 37.73
C ARG A 106 35.41 21.26 38.48
N THR A 107 34.16 21.51 38.06
CA THR A 107 33.29 22.48 38.75
C THR A 107 32.93 22.02 40.15
N GLN A 108 32.66 20.73 40.32
CA GLN A 108 32.40 20.14 41.64
C GLN A 108 33.60 20.31 42.59
N ILE A 109 34.82 20.41 42.06
CA ILE A 109 36.06 20.46 42.85
C ILE A 109 36.56 21.91 43.07
N ARG A 110 36.41 22.82 42.09
CA ARG A 110 37.06 24.16 42.10
C ARG A 110 36.14 25.36 41.86
N GLY A 111 34.82 25.20 41.79
CA GLY A 111 33.84 26.29 41.94
C GLY A 111 33.69 27.31 40.79
N LYS A 112 34.67 27.55 39.92
CA LYS A 112 34.54 28.48 38.77
C LYS A 112 34.76 27.80 37.41
N ARG A 113 33.79 27.96 36.51
CA ARG A 113 33.87 27.55 35.09
C ARG A 113 34.35 28.71 34.21
N PRO A 114 35.27 28.48 33.26
CA PRO A 114 35.61 29.49 32.25
C PRO A 114 34.45 29.75 31.26
N MET A 115 33.56 28.76 31.03
CA MET A 115 32.32 28.91 30.26
C MET A 115 31.28 27.84 30.62
N SER A 116 30.03 28.02 30.16
CA SER A 116 29.00 26.98 30.29
C SER A 116 29.28 25.78 29.37
N VAL A 117 28.72 24.61 29.73
CA VAL A 117 28.88 23.38 28.94
C VAL A 117 28.17 23.51 27.59
N GLU A 118 27.01 24.20 27.56
CA GLU A 118 26.28 24.47 26.33
C GLU A 118 27.10 25.35 25.37
N ARG A 119 27.77 26.38 25.90
CA ARG A 119 28.64 27.25 25.11
C ARG A 119 29.83 26.48 24.55
N TRP A 120 30.46 25.63 25.36
CA TRP A 120 31.54 24.74 24.92
C TRP A 120 31.08 23.83 23.77
N ARG A 121 29.97 23.11 23.95
CA ARG A 121 29.43 22.20 22.92
C ARG A 121 29.14 22.91 21.60
N ARG A 122 28.58 24.12 21.67
CA ARG A 122 28.31 24.93 20.47
C ARG A 122 29.61 25.31 19.73
N LEU A 123 30.64 25.73 20.46
CA LEU A 123 31.94 26.07 19.87
C LEU A 123 32.62 24.84 19.29
N ALA A 124 32.69 23.74 20.05
CA ALA A 124 33.37 22.51 19.65
C ALA A 124 32.75 21.87 18.40
N ASN A 125 31.46 22.08 18.15
CA ASN A 125 30.79 21.59 16.94
C ASN A 125 31.15 22.38 15.66
N GLY A 126 31.72 23.58 15.78
CA GLY A 126 32.03 24.46 14.66
C GLY A 126 33.51 24.54 14.30
N VAL A 127 34.38 23.78 14.97
CA VAL A 127 35.84 23.87 14.81
C VAL A 127 36.46 22.48 14.59
N SER A 128 37.70 22.48 14.11
CA SER A 128 38.49 21.26 13.99
C SER A 128 38.84 20.66 15.35
N TYR A 129 39.28 19.40 15.36
CA TYR A 129 39.78 18.75 16.57
C TYR A 129 40.96 19.50 17.20
N GLN A 130 41.89 20.02 16.38
CA GLN A 130 43.07 20.73 16.86
C GLN A 130 42.68 22.01 17.61
N GLU A 131 41.81 22.83 17.01
CA GLU A 131 41.30 24.06 17.63
C GLU A 131 40.48 23.77 18.89
N ALA A 132 39.62 22.74 18.87
CA ALA A 132 38.88 22.31 20.05
C ALA A 132 39.83 21.89 21.19
N ARG A 133 40.91 21.18 20.85
CA ARG A 133 41.91 20.73 21.83
C ARG A 133 42.70 21.89 22.43
N GLU A 134 43.15 22.83 21.62
CA GLU A 134 43.82 24.06 22.07
C GLU A 134 42.92 24.89 22.99
N LEU A 135 41.64 25.04 22.61
CA LEU A 135 40.65 25.73 23.43
C LEU A 135 40.45 25.01 24.78
N ALA A 136 40.33 23.68 24.78
CA ALA A 136 40.23 22.90 26.02
C ALA A 136 41.48 23.10 26.91
N GLN A 137 42.68 23.08 26.32
CA GLN A 137 43.92 23.31 27.03
C GLN A 137 44.02 24.72 27.62
N SER A 138 43.55 25.75 26.92
CA SER A 138 43.49 27.13 27.45
C SER A 138 42.60 27.25 28.69
N MET A 139 41.58 26.40 28.81
CA MET A 139 40.73 26.26 30.00
C MET A 139 41.40 25.42 31.11
N GLY A 140 42.62 24.93 30.89
CA GLY A 140 43.35 23.99 31.74
C GLY A 140 42.74 22.60 31.75
N ILE A 141 41.98 22.21 30.72
CA ILE A 141 41.34 20.91 30.61
C ILE A 141 42.13 20.08 29.61
N ASN A 142 42.86 19.10 30.13
CA ASN A 142 43.58 18.12 29.31
C ASN A 142 42.92 16.76 29.49
N VAL A 143 42.15 16.32 28.50
CA VAL A 143 41.51 15.00 28.49
C VAL A 143 42.29 14.06 27.59
N PHE A 144 42.55 12.85 28.08
CA PHE A 144 43.00 11.79 27.19
C PHE A 144 41.84 11.39 26.28
N TRP A 145 42.09 11.41 24.98
CA TRP A 145 41.15 11.02 23.95
C TRP A 145 41.92 10.57 22.71
N ASP A 146 41.47 9.47 22.11
CA ASP A 146 42.14 8.84 20.97
C ASP A 146 41.10 8.15 20.08
N TRP A 147 41.06 8.54 18.81
CA TRP A 147 40.15 8.02 17.79
C TRP A 147 40.73 6.85 16.97
N ASP A 148 42.03 6.56 17.11
CA ASP A 148 42.74 5.53 16.36
C ASP A 148 42.57 4.16 17.03
N LEU A 149 42.48 4.17 18.36
CA LEU A 149 42.22 2.99 19.18
C LEU A 149 40.91 2.25 18.81
N PRO A 150 39.74 2.91 18.62
CA PRO A 150 38.49 2.22 18.24
C PRO A 150 38.33 1.89 16.75
N ARG A 151 39.39 1.95 15.93
CA ARG A 151 39.26 1.64 14.52
C ARG A 151 38.82 0.19 14.30
N THR A 152 37.99 -0.02 13.28
CA THR A 152 37.60 -1.37 12.88
C THR A 152 38.81 -2.12 12.28
N PRO A 153 38.74 -3.46 12.15
CA PRO A 153 39.80 -4.23 11.49
C PRO A 153 40.12 -3.74 10.06
N GLU A 154 39.13 -3.18 9.36
CA GLU A 154 39.27 -2.59 8.03
C GLU A 154 39.89 -1.17 8.06
N GLY A 155 40.11 -0.61 9.25
CA GLY A 155 40.70 0.72 9.45
C GLY A 155 39.69 1.88 9.55
N PHE A 156 38.38 1.60 9.65
CA PHE A 156 37.37 2.67 9.72
C PHE A 156 37.26 3.31 11.11
N TYR A 157 37.05 4.62 11.15
CA TYR A 157 36.79 5.37 12.38
C TYR A 157 35.32 5.26 12.81
N GLN A 158 35.09 5.24 14.12
CA GLN A 158 33.74 5.26 14.69
C GLN A 158 33.13 6.67 14.70
N ILE A 159 31.91 6.78 14.18
CA ILE A 159 31.12 8.01 14.17
C ILE A 159 29.82 7.82 14.96
N THR A 160 29.28 8.91 15.50
CA THR A 160 28.00 8.89 16.24
C THR A 160 26.79 8.84 15.30
N GLY A 161 26.94 9.35 14.07
CA GLY A 161 25.85 9.44 13.11
C GLY A 161 24.74 10.39 13.57
N GLY A 162 23.51 10.13 13.12
CA GLY A 162 22.31 10.84 13.56
C GLY A 162 21.98 12.10 12.77
N ARG A 163 20.89 12.75 13.18
CA ARG A 163 20.30 13.90 12.50
C ARG A 163 21.26 15.09 12.47
N GLU A 164 21.96 15.37 13.56
CA GLU A 164 22.87 16.51 13.68
C GLU A 164 24.02 16.38 12.67
N MET A 165 24.60 15.18 12.54
CA MET A 165 25.63 14.90 11.54
C MET A 165 25.08 15.03 10.12
N ALA A 166 23.86 14.54 9.89
CA ALA A 166 23.21 14.72 8.60
C ALA A 166 23.05 16.22 8.30
N ILE A 167 22.64 17.06 9.27
CA ILE A 167 22.33 18.48 9.04
C ILE A 167 23.60 19.19 8.61
N GLN A 168 24.70 18.95 9.32
CA GLN A 168 26.00 19.52 8.97
C GLN A 168 26.43 19.11 7.55
N ARG A 169 26.24 17.83 7.19
CA ARG A 169 26.53 17.36 5.83
C ARG A 169 25.60 17.99 4.79
N GLY A 170 24.31 18.10 5.08
CA GLY A 170 23.32 18.72 4.20
C GLY A 170 23.64 20.19 3.94
N LEU A 171 23.95 20.95 4.98
CA LEU A 171 24.35 22.36 4.89
C LEU A 171 25.65 22.54 4.09
N ALA A 172 26.63 21.67 4.28
CA ALA A 172 27.88 21.69 3.53
C ALA A 172 27.68 21.36 2.03
N MET A 173 26.73 20.46 1.72
CA MET A 173 26.44 20.06 0.34
C MET A 173 25.46 21.00 -0.36
N ALA A 174 24.63 21.74 0.39
CA ALA A 174 23.56 22.59 -0.14
C ALA A 174 24.00 23.57 -1.26
N PRO A 175 25.19 24.21 -1.22
CA PRO A 175 25.63 25.09 -2.33
C PRO A 175 25.88 24.36 -3.65
N PHE A 176 26.08 23.04 -3.60
CA PHE A 176 26.54 22.23 -4.74
C PHE A 176 25.44 21.31 -5.30
N THR A 177 24.25 21.31 -4.71
CA THR A 177 23.15 20.43 -5.13
C THR A 177 21.86 21.21 -5.32
N ASP A 178 21.04 20.81 -6.28
CA ASP A 178 19.70 21.37 -6.47
C ASP A 178 18.75 20.90 -5.36
N LEU A 179 18.80 19.60 -5.05
CA LEU A 179 18.03 18.95 -4.01
C LEU A 179 18.93 18.34 -2.92
N LEU A 180 18.39 18.25 -1.70
CA LEU A 180 18.98 17.46 -0.62
C LEU A 180 18.06 16.33 -0.20
N TRP A 181 18.64 15.16 0.02
CA TRP A 181 17.96 13.99 0.56
C TRP A 181 18.76 13.45 1.74
N ARG A 182 18.05 13.20 2.84
CA ARG A 182 18.55 12.47 4.00
C ARG A 182 17.83 11.12 4.06
N GLU A 183 18.59 10.02 4.12
CA GLU A 183 18.02 8.70 4.32
C GLU A 183 17.48 8.56 5.76
N THR A 184 16.29 7.97 5.89
CA THR A 184 15.57 7.80 7.17
C THR A 184 15.31 6.34 7.46
N ALA A 185 15.43 5.95 8.74
CA ALA A 185 15.22 4.56 9.17
C ALA A 185 13.75 4.19 9.36
N LYS A 186 12.89 5.19 9.57
CA LYS A 186 11.45 5.05 9.84
C LYS A 186 10.71 6.31 9.36
N PRO A 187 9.39 6.22 9.09
CA PRO A 187 8.57 7.39 8.80
C PRO A 187 8.36 8.22 10.08
N ASP A 188 8.75 9.50 10.08
CA ASP A 188 8.65 10.39 11.25
C ASP A 188 8.58 11.88 10.83
N LEU A 189 7.36 12.39 10.65
CA LEU A 189 7.14 13.76 10.17
C LEU A 189 7.73 14.84 11.08
N ASP A 190 7.84 14.59 12.39
CA ASP A 190 8.42 15.56 13.33
C ASP A 190 9.94 15.64 13.14
N ASP A 191 10.60 14.49 12.99
CA ASP A 191 12.03 14.44 12.68
C ASP A 191 12.35 15.04 11.30
N ASP A 192 11.48 14.80 10.33
CA ASP A 192 11.59 15.33 8.97
C ASP A 192 11.39 16.85 8.92
N LYS A 193 10.45 17.37 9.72
CA LYS A 193 10.30 18.81 9.90
C LYS A 193 11.54 19.45 10.50
N LEU A 194 12.12 18.83 11.54
CA LEU A 194 13.33 19.34 12.19
C LEU A 194 14.54 19.35 11.25
N TRP A 195 14.64 18.36 10.35
CA TRP A 195 15.60 18.38 9.27
C TRP A 195 15.37 19.56 8.31
N ALA A 196 14.15 19.68 7.79
CA ALA A 196 13.81 20.70 6.81
C ALA A 196 14.05 22.12 7.35
N ASP A 197 13.56 22.40 8.56
CA ASP A 197 13.72 23.69 9.24
C ASP A 197 15.21 24.04 9.41
N ALA A 198 16.06 23.06 9.74
CA ALA A 198 17.50 23.29 9.91
C ALA A 198 18.22 23.63 8.59
N ILE A 199 17.84 22.97 7.49
CA ILE A 199 18.37 23.30 6.16
C ILE A 199 17.87 24.67 5.70
N HIS A 200 16.57 24.92 5.82
CA HIS A 200 15.92 26.15 5.37
C HIS A 200 16.30 27.38 6.19
N ALA A 201 16.74 27.21 7.44
CA ALA A 201 17.31 28.29 8.25
C ALA A 201 18.55 28.94 7.60
N VAL A 202 19.30 28.19 6.78
CA VAL A 202 20.48 28.70 6.05
C VAL A 202 20.18 28.87 4.57
N TYR A 203 19.41 27.95 3.97
CA TYR A 203 19.05 27.95 2.56
C TYR A 203 17.52 27.88 2.39
N PRO A 204 16.78 29.00 2.53
CA PRO A 204 15.31 29.01 2.58
C PRO A 204 14.62 28.42 1.35
N HIS A 205 15.30 28.42 0.21
CA HIS A 205 14.78 27.92 -1.07
C HIS A 205 15.35 26.56 -1.46
N LYS A 206 16.05 25.85 -0.56
CA LYS A 206 16.63 24.54 -0.88
C LYS A 206 15.52 23.51 -1.03
N MET A 207 15.44 22.90 -2.22
CA MET A 207 14.52 21.81 -2.48
C MET A 207 14.96 20.55 -1.74
N LEU A 208 14.01 19.81 -1.16
CA LEU A 208 14.27 18.56 -0.47
C LEU A 208 13.66 17.38 -1.22
N ALA A 209 14.23 16.20 -1.03
CA ALA A 209 13.73 14.94 -1.57
C ALA A 209 13.58 13.89 -0.45
N TYR A 210 12.61 13.00 -0.60
CA TYR A 210 12.23 12.03 0.42
C TYR A 210 12.03 10.62 -0.15
N ASN A 211 12.65 9.64 0.50
CA ASN A 211 12.43 8.21 0.23
C ASN A 211 11.30 7.70 1.13
N LEU A 212 10.13 7.43 0.53
CA LEU A 212 9.02 6.72 1.16
C LEU A 212 9.35 5.21 1.14
N SER A 213 10.19 4.77 2.08
CA SER A 213 10.83 3.46 1.94
C SER A 213 9.82 2.30 1.94
N PRO A 214 9.88 1.42 0.92
CA PRO A 214 9.10 0.19 0.88
C PRO A 214 9.64 -0.90 1.83
N SER A 215 10.73 -0.66 2.56
CA SER A 215 11.21 -1.54 3.64
C SER A 215 10.49 -1.31 4.97
N TRP A 216 9.78 -0.20 5.12
CA TRP A 216 9.05 0.10 6.34
C TRP A 216 7.78 -0.73 6.42
N ASN A 217 7.48 -1.21 7.62
CA ASN A 217 6.18 -1.76 7.93
C ASN A 217 5.25 -0.61 8.38
N TRP A 218 4.60 0.04 7.43
CA TRP A 218 3.71 1.18 7.66
C TRP A 218 2.63 0.89 8.72
N ASP A 219 2.01 -0.29 8.65
CA ASP A 219 0.96 -0.69 9.60
C ASP A 219 1.50 -0.89 11.02
N ALA A 220 2.72 -1.43 11.16
CA ALA A 220 3.34 -1.64 12.48
C ALA A 220 3.78 -0.34 13.17
N TRP A 221 3.93 0.76 12.41
CA TRP A 221 4.27 2.07 12.97
C TRP A 221 3.06 2.81 13.56
N GLY A 222 1.86 2.22 13.53
CA GLY A 222 0.67 2.77 14.16
C GLY A 222 0.05 3.95 13.40
N PHE A 223 0.40 4.11 12.13
CA PHE A 223 -0.26 5.08 11.26
C PHE A 223 -1.67 4.59 10.91
N THR A 224 -2.62 5.51 10.93
CA THR A 224 -3.95 5.30 10.33
C THR A 224 -3.87 5.47 8.81
N ASP A 225 -4.79 4.84 8.08
CA ASP A 225 -4.92 5.03 6.62
C ASP A 225 -5.00 6.51 6.22
N ASP A 226 -5.66 7.34 7.03
CA ASP A 226 -5.78 8.78 6.79
C ASP A 226 -4.42 9.49 6.91
N GLN A 227 -3.62 9.13 7.91
CA GLN A 227 -2.27 9.66 8.06
C GLN A 227 -1.34 9.20 6.93
N ILE A 228 -1.40 7.93 6.52
CA ILE A 228 -0.63 7.41 5.38
C ILE A 228 -1.02 8.16 4.10
N ARG A 229 -2.32 8.38 3.89
CA ARG A 229 -2.85 9.07 2.70
C ARG A 229 -2.32 10.50 2.57
N VAL A 230 -2.17 11.22 3.67
CA VAL A 230 -1.70 12.62 3.66
C VAL A 230 -0.19 12.77 3.88
N PHE A 231 0.54 11.70 4.20
CA PHE A 231 1.96 11.76 4.58
C PHE A 231 2.82 12.52 3.57
N ALA A 232 2.71 12.19 2.27
CA ALA A 232 3.46 12.87 1.22
C ALA A 232 3.05 14.34 1.03
N ALA A 233 1.80 14.69 1.32
CA ALA A 233 1.33 16.07 1.28
C ALA A 233 1.89 16.89 2.45
N GLU A 234 1.99 16.30 3.64
CA GLU A 234 2.64 16.93 4.80
C GLU A 234 4.13 17.19 4.54
N LEU A 235 4.84 16.22 3.96
CA LEU A 235 6.22 16.43 3.49
C LEU A 235 6.30 17.58 2.47
N GLY A 236 5.37 17.66 1.53
CA GLY A 236 5.31 18.75 0.55
C GLY A 236 5.26 20.14 1.20
N LYS A 237 4.53 20.30 2.30
CA LYS A 237 4.47 21.57 3.06
C LYS A 237 5.80 21.96 3.70
N MET A 238 6.70 21.00 3.90
CA MET A 238 8.04 21.20 4.48
C MET A 238 9.12 21.39 3.39
N GLY A 239 8.73 21.49 2.10
CA GLY A 239 9.67 21.70 0.99
C GLY A 239 10.27 20.43 0.39
N TYR A 240 9.73 19.24 0.73
CA TYR A 240 10.03 18.00 0.03
C TYR A 240 9.27 17.93 -1.29
N VAL A 241 9.92 18.36 -2.37
CA VAL A 241 9.32 18.51 -3.71
C VAL A 241 9.41 17.24 -4.55
N PHE A 242 10.28 16.30 -4.17
CA PHE A 242 10.45 15.03 -4.87
C PHE A 242 10.39 13.86 -3.88
N ASN A 243 9.24 13.18 -3.86
CA ASN A 243 8.98 12.04 -2.97
C ASN A 243 8.89 10.78 -3.83
N PHE A 244 9.59 9.73 -3.44
CA PHE A 244 9.68 8.50 -4.25
C PHE A 244 9.68 7.24 -3.38
N ILE A 245 9.15 6.14 -3.93
CA ILE A 245 9.23 4.81 -3.33
C ILE A 245 10.27 4.02 -4.13
N THR A 246 11.45 3.83 -3.56
CA THR A 246 12.66 3.34 -4.26
C THR A 246 12.44 2.12 -5.15
N TYR A 247 11.86 1.04 -4.61
CA TYR A 247 11.66 -0.22 -5.34
C TYR A 247 10.19 -0.70 -5.35
N ALA A 248 9.23 0.24 -5.37
CA ALA A 248 7.79 -0.08 -5.51
C ALA A 248 7.51 -0.95 -6.74
N GLY A 249 8.11 -0.60 -7.89
CA GLY A 249 7.90 -1.34 -9.14
C GLY A 249 8.25 -2.83 -9.01
N HIS A 250 9.39 -3.13 -8.38
CA HIS A 250 9.82 -4.51 -8.13
C HIS A 250 8.85 -5.26 -7.18
N GLN A 251 8.36 -4.61 -6.12
CA GLN A 251 7.36 -5.21 -5.23
C GLN A 251 6.02 -5.46 -5.93
N THR A 252 5.56 -4.52 -6.75
CA THR A 252 4.33 -4.66 -7.54
C THR A 252 4.44 -5.80 -8.56
N GLU A 253 5.57 -5.88 -9.26
CA GLU A 253 5.87 -6.97 -10.20
C GLU A 253 5.87 -8.33 -9.49
N ALA A 254 6.63 -8.46 -8.39
CA ALA A 254 6.72 -9.70 -7.63
C ALA A 254 5.34 -10.15 -7.12
N LEU A 255 4.52 -9.23 -6.61
CA LEU A 255 3.16 -9.52 -6.18
C LEU A 255 2.27 -10.00 -7.34
N SER A 256 2.33 -9.30 -8.47
CA SER A 256 1.49 -9.58 -9.65
C SER A 256 1.87 -10.92 -10.26
N ASN A 257 3.16 -11.19 -10.43
CA ASN A 257 3.69 -12.45 -10.94
C ASN A 257 3.34 -13.62 -10.00
N GLY A 258 3.49 -13.44 -8.68
CA GLY A 258 3.12 -14.45 -7.69
C GLY A 258 1.63 -14.79 -7.70
N ARG A 259 0.75 -13.78 -7.82
CA ARG A 259 -0.70 -13.96 -7.94
C ARG A 259 -1.06 -14.68 -9.25
N LEU A 260 -0.47 -14.27 -10.37
CA LEU A 260 -0.74 -14.88 -11.67
C LEU A 260 -0.27 -16.34 -11.72
N ALA A 261 0.94 -16.63 -11.24
CA ALA A 261 1.46 -18.00 -11.21
C ALA A 261 0.55 -18.94 -10.38
N ARG A 262 0.05 -18.46 -9.23
CA ARG A 262 -0.91 -19.20 -8.41
C ARG A 262 -2.23 -19.43 -9.15
N ALA A 263 -2.80 -18.38 -9.73
CA ALA A 263 -4.08 -18.47 -10.43
C ALA A 263 -4.00 -19.36 -11.69
N LEU A 264 -2.89 -19.34 -12.42
CA LEU A 264 -2.66 -20.26 -13.55
C LEU A 264 -2.60 -21.72 -13.09
N ARG A 265 -2.00 -22.00 -11.92
CA ARG A 265 -1.94 -23.34 -11.35
C ARG A 265 -3.32 -23.83 -10.89
N GLU A 266 -4.13 -22.95 -10.30
CA GLU A 266 -5.41 -23.31 -9.67
C GLU A 266 -6.61 -23.25 -10.63
N GLU A 267 -6.61 -22.30 -11.56
CA GLU A 267 -7.74 -22.00 -12.45
C GLU A 267 -7.39 -22.16 -13.95
N GLY A 268 -6.12 -22.43 -14.28
CA GLY A 268 -5.66 -22.42 -15.67
C GLY A 268 -5.81 -21.04 -16.32
N VAL A 269 -6.17 -21.00 -17.60
CA VAL A 269 -6.33 -19.75 -18.37
C VAL A 269 -7.40 -18.82 -17.78
N LEU A 270 -8.38 -19.35 -17.03
CA LEU A 270 -9.38 -18.53 -16.35
C LEU A 270 -8.73 -17.53 -15.37
N GLY A 271 -7.66 -17.93 -14.68
CA GLY A 271 -6.91 -17.06 -13.77
C GLY A 271 -6.32 -15.84 -14.49
N PHE A 272 -5.74 -16.04 -15.69
CA PHE A 272 -5.25 -14.94 -16.53
C PHE A 272 -6.39 -14.04 -17.04
N VAL A 273 -7.49 -14.63 -17.53
CA VAL A 273 -8.65 -13.86 -18.00
C VAL A 273 -9.25 -13.01 -16.88
N ARG A 274 -9.33 -13.55 -15.66
CA ARG A 274 -9.89 -12.89 -14.47
C ARG A 274 -8.98 -11.80 -13.94
N LEU A 275 -7.70 -12.10 -13.66
CA LEU A 275 -6.77 -11.17 -13.02
C LEU A 275 -6.22 -10.09 -13.96
N VAL A 276 -6.07 -10.40 -15.26
CA VAL A 276 -5.43 -9.51 -16.22
C VAL A 276 -6.46 -8.92 -17.18
N GLN A 277 -7.07 -9.74 -18.04
CA GLN A 277 -7.88 -9.21 -19.15
C GLN A 277 -9.15 -8.49 -18.68
N ARG A 278 -9.86 -9.02 -17.67
CA ARG A 278 -11.05 -8.37 -17.10
C ARG A 278 -10.66 -7.08 -16.37
N SER A 279 -9.59 -7.09 -15.59
CA SER A 279 -9.09 -5.92 -14.87
C SER A 279 -8.65 -4.80 -15.82
N LEU A 280 -7.94 -5.11 -16.91
CA LEU A 280 -7.57 -4.13 -17.94
C LEU A 280 -8.81 -3.49 -18.59
N ARG A 281 -9.83 -4.28 -18.93
CA ARG A 281 -11.10 -3.75 -19.47
C ARG A 281 -11.82 -2.86 -18.47
N LEU A 282 -11.85 -3.28 -17.21
CA LEU A 282 -12.50 -2.55 -16.13
C LEU A 282 -11.82 -1.21 -15.85
N ALA A 283 -10.49 -1.19 -15.82
CA ALA A 283 -9.69 0.02 -15.64
C ALA A 283 -9.65 0.92 -16.88
N HIS A 284 -10.24 0.47 -18.00
CA HIS A 284 -10.09 1.10 -19.32
C HIS A 284 -8.62 1.31 -19.70
N ASP A 285 -7.75 0.38 -19.31
CA ASP A 285 -6.31 0.48 -19.53
C ASP A 285 -5.98 0.26 -21.03
N PRO A 286 -5.10 1.09 -21.63
CA PRO A 286 -4.76 0.96 -23.05
C PRO A 286 -4.07 -0.37 -23.40
N ALA A 287 -3.42 -1.03 -22.44
CA ALA A 287 -2.80 -2.34 -22.63
C ALA A 287 -3.82 -3.47 -22.87
N GLN A 288 -5.13 -3.23 -22.71
CA GLN A 288 -6.16 -4.16 -23.15
C GLN A 288 -6.14 -4.41 -24.67
N TYR A 289 -5.52 -3.50 -25.43
CA TYR A 289 -5.23 -3.59 -26.86
C TYR A 289 -3.71 -3.68 -27.06
N PRO A 290 -3.08 -4.84 -26.78
CA PRO A 290 -1.62 -4.93 -26.65
C PRO A 290 -0.87 -4.53 -27.93
N GLN A 291 -1.43 -4.83 -29.11
CA GLN A 291 -0.82 -4.46 -30.39
C GLN A 291 -0.83 -2.94 -30.63
N THR A 292 -1.96 -2.28 -30.34
CA THR A 292 -2.04 -0.81 -30.38
C THR A 292 -1.16 -0.17 -29.32
N PHE A 293 -1.15 -0.72 -28.09
CA PHE A 293 -0.37 -0.21 -26.97
C PHE A 293 1.13 -0.12 -27.27
N VAL A 294 1.70 -1.12 -27.95
CA VAL A 294 3.10 -1.13 -28.37
C VAL A 294 3.36 -0.38 -29.69
N GLY A 295 2.37 0.35 -30.22
CA GLY A 295 2.53 1.21 -31.40
C GLY A 295 2.34 0.51 -32.75
N GLY A 296 1.59 -0.58 -32.82
CA GLY A 296 1.35 -1.33 -34.06
C GLY A 296 0.83 -0.47 -35.22
N ASP A 297 -0.16 0.38 -34.96
CA ASP A 297 -0.73 1.30 -35.96
C ASP A 297 0.31 2.31 -36.48
N TRP A 298 1.20 2.78 -35.61
CA TRP A 298 2.30 3.68 -35.99
C TRP A 298 3.31 2.97 -36.89
N ALA A 299 3.71 1.75 -36.53
CA ALA A 299 4.58 0.91 -37.35
C ALA A 299 3.96 0.62 -38.74
N ASP A 300 2.66 0.37 -38.82
CA ASP A 300 1.99 0.14 -40.11
C ASP A 300 1.89 1.42 -40.97
N ARG A 301 1.74 2.60 -40.35
CA ARG A 301 1.85 3.88 -41.08
C ARG A 301 3.25 4.09 -41.64
N TYR A 302 4.30 3.80 -40.86
CA TYR A 302 5.68 3.87 -41.33
C TYR A 302 5.92 2.94 -42.53
N ARG A 303 5.44 1.68 -42.45
CA ARG A 303 5.54 0.71 -43.55
C ARG A 303 4.86 1.20 -44.84
N ARG A 304 3.66 1.77 -44.73
CA ARG A 304 2.94 2.35 -45.87
C ARG A 304 3.69 3.54 -46.48
N ALA A 305 4.25 4.42 -45.66
CA ALA A 305 5.05 5.55 -46.14
C ALA A 305 6.32 5.08 -46.88
N ALA A 306 7.01 4.07 -46.35
CA ALA A 306 8.27 3.59 -46.92
C ALA A 306 8.11 2.76 -48.21
N ARG A 307 6.98 2.06 -48.39
CA ARG A 307 6.77 1.10 -49.50
C ARG A 307 5.69 1.51 -50.50
N GLY A 308 4.95 2.60 -50.22
CA GLY A 308 3.88 3.09 -51.07
C GLY A 308 2.56 2.32 -50.95
N ALA A 309 1.55 2.75 -51.71
CA ALA A 309 0.17 2.26 -51.64
C ALA A 309 -0.03 0.80 -52.12
N SER A 310 1.00 0.16 -52.68
CA SER A 310 0.97 -1.21 -53.19
C SER A 310 1.20 -2.29 -52.12
N LEU A 311 1.37 -1.91 -50.84
CA LEU A 311 1.61 -2.84 -49.75
C LEU A 311 0.33 -3.65 -49.41
N THR A 312 0.32 -4.92 -49.84
CA THR A 312 -0.78 -5.90 -49.66
C THR A 312 -1.00 -6.34 -48.21
N THR A 313 -0.18 -5.88 -47.27
CA THR A 313 -0.30 -6.17 -45.83
C THR A 313 -1.14 -5.15 -45.06
N SER A 314 -1.73 -4.17 -45.75
CA SER A 314 -2.83 -3.38 -45.19
C SER A 314 -3.94 -4.34 -44.82
N SER A 315 -4.02 -4.70 -43.54
CA SER A 315 -4.95 -5.71 -43.03
C SER A 315 -6.34 -5.38 -43.55
N MET A 316 -6.89 -6.26 -44.39
CA MET A 316 -8.26 -6.11 -44.88
C MET A 316 -9.23 -6.22 -43.70
N GLY A 317 -9.50 -5.08 -43.08
CA GLY A 317 -10.79 -4.61 -42.56
C GLY A 317 -11.57 -5.40 -41.51
N GLY A 318 -11.20 -6.63 -41.12
CA GLY A 318 -12.12 -7.39 -40.24
C GLY A 318 -11.59 -8.61 -39.50
N LYS A 319 -10.32 -9.01 -39.68
CA LYS A 319 -9.75 -10.21 -39.03
C LYS A 319 -8.48 -9.94 -38.21
N SER A 320 -8.25 -8.69 -37.77
CA SER A 320 -7.18 -8.43 -36.79
C SER A 320 -7.53 -9.07 -35.45
N THR A 321 -6.54 -9.68 -34.78
CA THR A 321 -6.63 -10.21 -33.41
C THR A 321 -7.20 -9.17 -32.46
N GLU A 322 -6.92 -7.88 -32.69
CA GLU A 322 -7.43 -6.78 -31.88
C GLU A 322 -8.95 -6.60 -31.96
N THR A 323 -9.57 -6.98 -33.08
CA THR A 323 -11.04 -6.95 -33.23
C THR A 323 -11.73 -7.85 -32.19
N GLN A 324 -11.06 -8.92 -31.74
CA GLN A 324 -11.56 -9.80 -30.69
C GLN A 324 -11.60 -9.10 -29.32
N HIS A 325 -10.63 -8.21 -29.04
CA HIS A 325 -10.57 -7.42 -27.82
C HIS A 325 -11.59 -6.26 -27.81
N ARG A 326 -11.99 -5.77 -29.00
CA ARG A 326 -12.97 -4.69 -29.15
C ARG A 326 -14.43 -5.14 -29.05
N LYS A 327 -14.72 -6.45 -29.02
CA LYS A 327 -16.08 -6.95 -28.80
C LYS A 327 -16.53 -6.59 -27.38
N ALA A 328 -17.61 -5.83 -27.26
CA ALA A 328 -18.20 -5.51 -25.95
C ALA A 328 -18.68 -6.81 -25.27
N VAL A 329 -17.98 -7.22 -24.21
CA VAL A 329 -18.28 -8.45 -23.43
C VAL A 329 -19.28 -8.16 -22.30
N GLU A 330 -19.38 -6.91 -21.87
CA GLU A 330 -20.26 -6.44 -20.80
C GLU A 330 -20.97 -5.14 -21.21
N VAL A 331 -22.10 -4.85 -20.55
CA VAL A 331 -22.89 -3.64 -20.85
C VAL A 331 -22.17 -2.40 -20.32
N PRO A 332 -21.80 -1.41 -21.17
CA PRO A 332 -21.01 -0.25 -20.74
C PRO A 332 -21.79 0.68 -19.81
N THR A 333 -21.06 1.46 -18.99
CA THR A 333 -21.64 2.44 -18.04
C THR A 333 -22.47 3.52 -18.73
N SER A 334 -22.18 3.83 -20.01
CA SER A 334 -22.98 4.75 -20.83
C SER A 334 -24.45 4.35 -20.97
N VAL A 335 -24.79 3.07 -20.78
CA VAL A 335 -26.19 2.62 -20.72
C VAL A 335 -26.87 3.16 -19.45
N LEU A 336 -26.21 3.11 -18.29
CA LEU A 336 -26.75 3.69 -17.07
C LEU A 336 -26.80 5.21 -17.17
N GLU A 337 -25.78 5.87 -17.72
CA GLU A 337 -25.79 7.32 -17.95
C GLU A 337 -26.98 7.75 -18.80
N ARG A 338 -27.29 7.02 -19.87
CA ARG A 338 -28.50 7.27 -20.68
C ARG A 338 -29.80 7.16 -19.85
N TRP A 339 -29.89 6.17 -18.96
CA TRP A 339 -31.07 6.03 -18.08
C TRP A 339 -31.14 7.16 -17.04
N LEU A 340 -29.98 7.60 -16.54
CA LEU A 340 -29.88 8.71 -15.60
C LEU A 340 -30.23 10.05 -16.25
N HIS A 341 -29.94 10.26 -17.54
CA HIS A 341 -30.44 11.41 -18.29
C HIS A 341 -31.97 11.47 -18.26
N MET A 342 -32.66 10.36 -18.54
CA MET A 342 -34.13 10.31 -18.45
C MET A 342 -34.65 10.54 -17.03
N TRP A 343 -33.90 10.08 -16.02
CA TRP A 343 -34.21 10.32 -14.62
C TRP A 343 -34.08 11.81 -14.28
N VAL A 344 -33.00 12.46 -14.71
CA VAL A 344 -32.76 13.90 -14.54
C VAL A 344 -33.87 14.69 -15.20
N ASP A 345 -34.20 14.40 -16.46
CA ASP A 345 -35.24 15.12 -17.20
C ASP A 345 -36.58 15.09 -16.46
N TYR A 346 -36.98 13.90 -15.99
CA TYR A 346 -38.23 13.73 -15.26
C TYR A 346 -38.24 14.52 -13.95
N TRP A 347 -37.23 14.34 -13.09
CA TRP A 347 -37.24 14.98 -11.76
C TRP A 347 -36.91 16.47 -11.81
N LYS A 348 -36.23 16.95 -12.86
CA LYS A 348 -36.07 18.38 -13.15
C LYS A 348 -37.42 19.03 -13.48
N MET A 349 -38.24 18.38 -14.31
CA MET A 349 -39.60 18.86 -14.60
C MET A 349 -40.49 18.90 -13.34
N GLN A 350 -40.26 18.02 -12.37
CA GLN A 350 -40.98 18.01 -11.08
C GLN A 350 -40.40 19.01 -10.05
N GLY A 351 -39.35 19.76 -10.39
CA GLY A 351 -38.67 20.68 -9.46
C GLY A 351 -37.90 19.96 -8.33
N LEU A 352 -37.60 18.68 -8.48
CA LEU A 352 -37.01 17.83 -7.45
C LEU A 352 -35.53 17.47 -7.72
N TYR A 353 -34.96 18.00 -8.80
CA TYR A 353 -33.54 17.89 -9.14
C TYR A 353 -33.07 19.08 -10.01
N ASP A 354 -31.94 19.68 -9.66
CA ASP A 354 -31.41 20.92 -10.25
C ASP A 354 -29.88 20.94 -10.44
N ARG A 355 -29.22 19.80 -10.24
CA ARG A 355 -27.73 19.69 -10.14
C ARG A 355 -27.03 19.28 -11.43
N GLY A 356 -27.66 19.47 -12.59
CA GLY A 356 -27.04 19.20 -13.90
C GLY A 356 -26.99 17.71 -14.27
N ALA A 357 -26.10 17.33 -15.19
CA ALA A 357 -26.01 15.93 -15.65
C ALA A 357 -25.47 14.99 -14.56
N LEU A 358 -25.82 13.71 -14.65
CA LEU A 358 -25.29 12.66 -13.77
C LEU A 358 -24.25 11.81 -14.51
N ASN A 359 -23.13 11.53 -13.85
CA ASN A 359 -22.03 10.73 -14.37
C ASN A 359 -21.88 9.42 -13.59
N VAL A 360 -21.45 8.34 -14.27
CA VAL A 360 -21.30 7.01 -13.67
C VAL A 360 -19.83 6.61 -13.61
N GLU A 361 -19.37 6.14 -12.46
CA GLU A 361 -18.05 5.52 -12.30
C GLU A 361 -18.24 4.09 -11.81
N LEU A 362 -17.63 3.13 -12.51
CA LEU A 362 -17.53 1.75 -12.05
C LEU A 362 -16.04 1.42 -11.86
N LYS A 363 -15.63 1.15 -10.63
CA LYS A 363 -14.23 0.88 -10.29
C LYS A 363 -14.10 -0.17 -9.19
N GLU A 364 -12.90 -0.70 -9.00
CA GLU A 364 -12.58 -1.43 -7.78
C GLU A 364 -12.72 -0.50 -6.57
N ARG A 365 -13.17 -1.01 -5.42
CA ARG A 365 -13.36 -0.23 -4.19
C ARG A 365 -12.06 0.46 -3.76
N PHE A 366 -10.97 -0.27 -3.90
CA PHE A 366 -9.58 0.19 -3.83
C PHE A 366 -8.78 -0.70 -4.78
N ALA A 367 -7.61 -0.24 -5.21
CA ALA A 367 -6.79 -0.96 -6.19
C ALA A 367 -6.48 -2.39 -5.72
N GLY A 368 -6.79 -3.38 -6.55
CA GLY A 368 -6.60 -4.80 -6.28
C GLY A 368 -7.69 -5.45 -5.42
N SER A 369 -8.81 -4.75 -5.14
CA SER A 369 -9.96 -5.30 -4.43
C SER A 369 -10.81 -6.19 -5.35
N GLU A 370 -11.33 -7.29 -4.82
CA GLU A 370 -12.41 -8.04 -5.49
C GLU A 370 -13.78 -7.35 -5.33
N GLU A 371 -13.87 -6.36 -4.43
CA GLU A 371 -15.06 -5.52 -4.28
C GLU A 371 -15.03 -4.38 -5.30
N MET A 372 -16.18 -4.16 -5.92
CA MET A 372 -16.47 -3.16 -6.92
C MET A 372 -17.33 -2.05 -6.31
N MET A 373 -17.20 -0.83 -6.83
CA MET A 373 -18.06 0.30 -6.53
C MET A 373 -18.67 0.83 -7.81
N LEU A 374 -20.00 0.93 -7.84
CA LEU A 374 -20.76 1.71 -8.82
C LEU A 374 -21.18 3.03 -8.17
N ASN A 375 -20.58 4.13 -8.61
CA ASN A 375 -20.84 5.47 -8.09
C ASN A 375 -21.63 6.31 -9.11
N VAL A 376 -22.51 7.16 -8.61
CA VAL A 376 -23.20 8.19 -9.39
C VAL A 376 -22.85 9.55 -8.81
N PHE A 377 -22.34 10.44 -9.66
CA PHE A 377 -21.95 11.81 -9.32
C PHE A 377 -22.81 12.81 -10.06
N ASP A 378 -23.00 14.00 -9.48
CA ASP A 378 -23.55 15.15 -10.21
C ASP A 378 -22.46 15.92 -10.98
N GLU A 379 -22.85 17.00 -11.64
CA GLU A 379 -21.96 17.82 -12.46
C GLU A 379 -20.81 18.46 -11.64
N PRO A 380 -21.04 18.97 -10.41
CA PRO A 380 -19.97 19.32 -9.47
C PRO A 380 -19.08 18.18 -8.98
N ARG A 381 -19.38 16.92 -9.35
CA ARG A 381 -18.75 15.68 -8.86
C ARG A 381 -18.99 15.37 -7.38
N ASP A 382 -20.09 15.85 -6.82
CA ASP A 382 -20.56 15.37 -5.52
C ASP A 382 -21.18 13.98 -5.69
N LYS A 383 -20.86 13.05 -4.77
CA LYS A 383 -21.37 11.68 -4.84
C LYS A 383 -22.83 11.62 -4.38
N LEU A 384 -23.73 11.24 -5.27
CA LEU A 384 -25.18 11.16 -5.00
C LEU A 384 -25.63 9.77 -4.56
N ALA A 385 -25.04 8.73 -5.12
CA ALA A 385 -25.36 7.34 -4.79
C ALA A 385 -24.18 6.42 -5.05
N GLU A 386 -24.12 5.31 -4.32
CA GLU A 386 -23.12 4.26 -4.52
C GLU A 386 -23.69 2.87 -4.21
N ILE A 387 -23.14 1.85 -4.87
CA ILE A 387 -23.30 0.45 -4.51
C ILE A 387 -21.91 -0.17 -4.44
N THR A 388 -21.55 -0.73 -3.29
CA THR A 388 -20.36 -1.57 -3.11
C THR A 388 -20.77 -3.03 -3.22
N PHE A 389 -20.22 -3.77 -4.17
CA PHE A 389 -20.65 -5.13 -4.48
C PHE A 389 -19.51 -6.04 -4.95
N ARG A 390 -19.76 -7.35 -5.00
CA ARG A 390 -18.94 -8.35 -5.69
C ARG A 390 -19.85 -9.23 -6.55
N VAL A 391 -19.29 -9.84 -7.59
CA VAL A 391 -20.02 -10.83 -8.42
C VAL A 391 -19.45 -12.21 -8.15
N ASP A 392 -20.24 -13.02 -7.45
CA ASP A 392 -19.89 -14.37 -7.05
C ASP A 392 -20.58 -15.41 -7.92
N ARG A 393 -20.19 -16.67 -7.75
CA ARG A 393 -20.91 -17.83 -8.28
C ARG A 393 -21.26 -18.76 -7.15
N ASP A 394 -22.50 -19.27 -7.16
CA ASP A 394 -22.88 -20.34 -6.24
C ASP A 394 -22.36 -21.71 -6.72
N ARG A 395 -22.66 -22.77 -5.95
CA ARG A 395 -22.28 -24.16 -6.28
C ARG A 395 -22.86 -24.65 -7.60
N GLU A 396 -24.00 -24.12 -8.04
CA GLU A 396 -24.65 -24.46 -9.30
C GLU A 396 -24.14 -23.60 -10.47
N GLY A 397 -23.21 -22.68 -10.19
CA GLY A 397 -22.61 -21.79 -11.18
C GLY A 397 -23.45 -20.55 -11.51
N ARG A 398 -24.56 -20.32 -10.81
CA ARG A 398 -25.41 -19.13 -10.97
C ARG A 398 -24.68 -17.91 -10.45
N LYS A 399 -24.81 -16.79 -11.15
CA LYS A 399 -24.11 -15.55 -10.78
C LYS A 399 -24.89 -14.81 -9.71
N VAL A 400 -24.21 -14.46 -8.62
CA VAL A 400 -24.77 -13.75 -7.46
C VAL A 400 -24.16 -12.37 -7.37
N LEU A 401 -25.01 -11.34 -7.28
CA LEU A 401 -24.58 -9.97 -6.95
C LEU A 401 -24.54 -9.84 -5.42
N ALA A 402 -23.37 -9.96 -4.82
CA ALA A 402 -23.17 -9.77 -3.38
C ALA A 402 -23.00 -8.28 -3.06
N VAL A 403 -24.06 -7.62 -2.60
CA VAL A 403 -24.07 -6.22 -2.19
C VAL A 403 -23.62 -6.11 -0.73
N LYS A 404 -22.50 -5.41 -0.52
CA LYS A 404 -21.95 -5.17 0.82
C LYS A 404 -22.54 -3.91 1.44
N ASP A 405 -22.62 -2.86 0.63
CA ASP A 405 -23.21 -1.59 1.05
C ASP A 405 -23.85 -0.87 -0.13
N GLN A 406 -24.82 -0.01 0.16
CA GLN A 406 -25.42 0.88 -0.81
C GLN A 406 -25.88 2.16 -0.10
N ASN A 407 -25.73 3.28 -0.78
CA ASN A 407 -26.19 4.54 -0.22
C ASN A 407 -26.79 5.44 -1.30
N THR A 408 -27.77 6.24 -0.90
CA THR A 408 -28.31 7.33 -1.71
C THR A 408 -28.48 8.53 -0.80
N PHE A 409 -27.97 9.67 -1.25
CA PHE A 409 -28.09 10.92 -0.54
C PHE A 409 -29.56 11.20 -0.19
N LYS A 410 -29.83 11.60 1.07
CA LYS A 410 -31.20 11.63 1.62
C LYS A 410 -32.19 12.40 0.74
N LYS A 411 -31.75 13.54 0.17
CA LYS A 411 -32.55 14.39 -0.71
C LYS A 411 -33.10 13.63 -1.92
N TYR A 412 -32.40 12.62 -2.44
CA TYR A 412 -32.75 11.87 -3.66
C TYR A 412 -33.28 10.46 -3.41
N ARG A 413 -33.51 10.09 -2.14
CA ARG A 413 -34.24 8.86 -1.78
C ARG A 413 -35.67 8.91 -2.38
N ASN A 414 -36.30 7.74 -2.51
CA ASN A 414 -37.66 7.56 -3.06
C ASN A 414 -37.85 7.92 -4.55
N ARG A 415 -36.79 8.21 -5.29
CA ARG A 415 -36.87 8.54 -6.73
C ARG A 415 -36.42 7.40 -7.65
N ARG A 416 -36.36 6.17 -7.14
CA ARG A 416 -35.95 4.95 -7.89
C ARG A 416 -34.51 4.96 -8.43
N LEU A 417 -33.67 5.92 -8.04
CA LEU A 417 -32.26 6.01 -8.45
C LEU A 417 -31.48 4.73 -8.12
N MET A 418 -31.54 4.28 -6.86
CA MET A 418 -30.89 3.03 -6.43
C MET A 418 -31.40 1.81 -7.20
N THR A 419 -32.68 1.82 -7.58
CA THR A 419 -33.30 0.75 -8.35
C THR A 419 -32.76 0.69 -9.78
N LEU A 420 -32.57 1.84 -10.44
CA LEU A 420 -31.92 1.92 -11.76
C LEU A 420 -30.47 1.41 -11.72
N MET A 421 -29.74 1.75 -10.66
CA MET A 421 -28.36 1.28 -10.47
C MET A 421 -28.29 -0.25 -10.30
N HIS A 422 -29.15 -0.84 -9.47
CA HIS A 422 -29.26 -2.31 -9.33
C HIS A 422 -29.59 -2.96 -10.67
N PHE A 423 -30.55 -2.39 -11.38
CA PHE A 423 -30.97 -2.84 -12.68
C PHE A 423 -29.82 -2.87 -13.70
N PHE A 424 -28.98 -1.84 -13.71
CA PHE A 424 -27.80 -1.81 -14.54
C PHE A 424 -26.82 -2.93 -14.18
N LEU A 425 -26.55 -3.15 -12.88
CA LEU A 425 -25.66 -4.23 -12.42
C LEU A 425 -26.18 -5.61 -12.82
N LEU A 426 -27.48 -5.87 -12.62
CA LEU A 426 -28.14 -7.10 -13.04
C LEU A 426 -27.99 -7.33 -14.55
N HIS A 427 -28.20 -6.27 -15.34
CA HIS A 427 -28.10 -6.34 -16.79
C HIS A 427 -26.66 -6.49 -17.30
N ARG A 428 -25.69 -5.83 -16.65
CA ARG A 428 -24.27 -5.90 -16.98
C ARG A 428 -23.67 -7.27 -16.67
N TYR A 429 -23.95 -7.81 -15.50
CA TYR A 429 -23.33 -9.06 -15.02
C TYR A 429 -24.17 -10.31 -15.28
N LYS A 430 -25.44 -10.16 -15.67
CA LYS A 430 -26.39 -11.27 -15.89
C LYS A 430 -26.52 -12.14 -14.65
N THR A 431 -26.79 -11.51 -13.51
CA THR A 431 -26.93 -12.17 -12.21
C THR A 431 -28.37 -12.60 -11.95
N ASP A 432 -28.53 -13.79 -11.38
CA ASP A 432 -29.84 -14.40 -11.08
C ASP A 432 -30.28 -14.11 -9.65
N LEU A 433 -29.32 -13.80 -8.77
CA LEU A 433 -29.50 -13.61 -7.35
C LEU A 433 -28.82 -12.32 -6.89
N VAL A 434 -29.40 -11.66 -5.88
CA VAL A 434 -28.78 -10.54 -5.15
C VAL A 434 -28.72 -10.88 -3.68
N HIS A 435 -27.54 -10.85 -3.08
CA HIS A 435 -27.33 -11.10 -1.66
C HIS A 435 -26.84 -9.83 -0.97
N TYR A 436 -27.55 -9.34 0.05
CA TYR A 436 -27.02 -8.31 0.92
C TYR A 436 -26.32 -8.94 2.11
N VAL A 437 -25.05 -8.60 2.34
CA VAL A 437 -24.24 -9.14 3.44
C VAL A 437 -24.19 -8.11 4.58
N ASN A 438 -24.54 -8.51 5.80
CA ASN A 438 -24.71 -7.64 6.97
C ASN A 438 -25.61 -6.41 6.70
N PRO A 439 -26.87 -6.61 6.32
CA PRO A 439 -27.74 -5.53 5.89
C PRO A 439 -28.15 -4.61 7.05
N SER A 440 -27.94 -3.31 6.87
CA SER A 440 -28.51 -2.26 7.73
C SER A 440 -30.04 -2.17 7.61
N ALA A 441 -30.67 -1.41 8.51
CA ALA A 441 -32.11 -1.09 8.41
C ALA A 441 -32.45 -0.39 7.08
N ASP A 442 -31.57 0.49 6.60
CA ASP A 442 -31.70 1.17 5.31
C ASP A 442 -31.66 0.17 4.14
N ASN A 443 -30.80 -0.86 4.22
CA ASN A 443 -30.75 -1.93 3.22
C ASN A 443 -32.06 -2.72 3.16
N ARG A 444 -32.61 -3.10 4.31
CA ARG A 444 -33.91 -3.81 4.39
C ARG A 444 -35.06 -2.98 3.82
N LEU A 445 -35.08 -1.67 4.09
CA LEU A 445 -36.11 -0.77 3.55
C LEU A 445 -35.99 -0.63 2.02
N SER A 446 -34.76 -0.46 1.53
CA SER A 446 -34.47 -0.36 0.09
C SER A 446 -34.88 -1.63 -0.66
N VAL A 447 -34.55 -2.81 -0.12
CA VAL A 447 -34.95 -4.11 -0.70
C VAL A 447 -36.48 -4.24 -0.79
N ARG A 448 -37.21 -3.93 0.29
CA ARG A 448 -38.69 -3.96 0.28
C ARG A 448 -39.26 -3.06 -0.82
N ARG A 449 -38.70 -1.87 -1.00
CA ARG A 449 -39.09 -0.95 -2.08
C ARG A 449 -38.78 -1.50 -3.46
N MET A 450 -37.65 -2.18 -3.63
CA MET A 450 -37.29 -2.80 -4.91
C MET A 450 -38.17 -4.00 -5.26
N ILE A 451 -38.58 -4.81 -4.27
CA ILE A 451 -39.61 -5.84 -4.43
C ILE A 451 -40.93 -5.21 -4.86
N HIS A 452 -41.38 -4.16 -4.17
CA HIS A 452 -42.60 -3.43 -4.54
C HIS A 452 -42.53 -2.83 -5.95
N ASN A 453 -41.37 -2.30 -6.34
CA ASN A 453 -41.13 -1.78 -7.68
C ASN A 453 -41.05 -2.88 -8.76
N GLY A 454 -41.08 -4.16 -8.36
CA GLY A 454 -41.11 -5.33 -9.24
C GLY A 454 -39.75 -5.71 -9.81
N VAL A 455 -38.66 -5.38 -9.10
CA VAL A 455 -37.28 -5.77 -9.48
C VAL A 455 -36.97 -7.19 -9.03
N PHE A 456 -37.57 -7.60 -7.92
CA PHE A 456 -37.24 -8.79 -7.17
C PHE A 456 -38.52 -9.57 -6.85
N LYS A 457 -38.46 -10.91 -6.94
CA LYS A 457 -39.62 -11.78 -6.70
C LYS A 457 -39.95 -11.89 -5.21
N ALA A 458 -38.98 -12.29 -4.42
CA ALA A 458 -39.09 -12.47 -2.98
C ALA A 458 -37.70 -12.30 -2.34
N ALA A 459 -37.69 -11.77 -1.12
CA ALA A 459 -36.50 -11.77 -0.27
C ALA A 459 -36.65 -12.88 0.78
N ARG A 460 -35.66 -13.75 0.86
CA ARG A 460 -35.45 -14.63 2.01
C ARG A 460 -34.57 -13.90 3.02
N THR A 461 -35.03 -13.88 4.26
CA THR A 461 -34.36 -13.20 5.38
C THR A 461 -34.17 -14.13 6.57
N ASP A 462 -34.05 -15.43 6.28
CA ASP A 462 -33.98 -16.50 7.27
C ASP A 462 -32.71 -16.37 8.15
N ASP A 463 -31.67 -15.72 7.61
CA ASP A 463 -30.46 -15.32 8.33
C ASP A 463 -30.50 -13.80 8.62
N PRO A 464 -30.34 -13.35 9.87
CA PRO A 464 -30.29 -11.93 10.20
C PRO A 464 -29.11 -11.19 9.52
N HIS A 465 -28.07 -11.89 9.11
CA HIS A 465 -26.90 -11.32 8.45
C HIS A 465 -26.98 -11.33 6.92
N ILE A 466 -28.01 -11.94 6.31
CA ILE A 466 -28.13 -12.03 4.85
C ILE A 466 -29.57 -11.74 4.39
N ILE A 467 -29.70 -10.95 3.32
CA ILE A 467 -30.95 -10.90 2.54
C ILE A 467 -30.66 -11.50 1.17
N ALA A 468 -31.21 -12.67 0.90
CA ALA A 468 -31.08 -13.34 -0.40
C ALA A 468 -32.32 -13.06 -1.24
N ILE A 469 -32.12 -12.59 -2.47
CA ILE A 469 -33.19 -12.08 -3.31
C ILE A 469 -33.13 -12.71 -4.69
N GLU A 470 -34.24 -13.27 -5.14
CA GLU A 470 -34.40 -13.74 -6.52
C GLU A 470 -34.77 -12.60 -7.46
N VAL A 471 -34.08 -12.53 -8.59
CA VAL A 471 -34.33 -11.53 -9.63
C VAL A 471 -35.52 -11.96 -10.48
N ASP A 472 -36.47 -11.04 -10.72
CA ASP A 472 -37.52 -11.25 -11.72
C ASP A 472 -36.97 -10.91 -13.11
N THR A 473 -36.22 -11.83 -13.71
CA THR A 473 -35.52 -11.60 -14.99
C THR A 473 -36.46 -11.21 -16.12
N GLN A 474 -37.68 -11.78 -16.18
CA GLN A 474 -38.67 -11.44 -17.20
C GLN A 474 -39.17 -10.01 -17.05
N ARG A 475 -39.46 -9.58 -15.81
CA ARG A 475 -39.92 -8.22 -15.55
C ARG A 475 -38.82 -7.19 -15.73
N ALA A 476 -37.59 -7.52 -15.32
CA ALA A 476 -36.41 -6.71 -15.59
C ALA A 476 -36.24 -6.50 -17.10
N GLN A 477 -36.28 -7.57 -17.91
CA GLN A 477 -36.21 -7.48 -19.38
C GLN A 477 -37.31 -6.58 -19.98
N LYS A 478 -38.55 -6.66 -19.48
CA LYS A 478 -39.64 -5.76 -19.93
C LYS A 478 -39.39 -4.30 -19.59
N ILE A 479 -38.77 -4.00 -18.44
CA ILE A 479 -38.43 -2.62 -18.05
C ILE A 479 -37.31 -2.06 -18.93
N PHE A 480 -36.39 -2.89 -19.42
CA PHE A 480 -35.30 -2.49 -20.32
C PHE A 480 -35.61 -2.58 -21.80
N ALA A 481 -36.83 -2.94 -22.18
CA ALA A 481 -37.17 -3.20 -23.57
C ALA A 481 -37.02 -1.95 -24.45
N SER A 482 -37.31 -0.75 -23.91
CA SER A 482 -37.14 0.52 -24.62
C SER A 482 -36.93 1.70 -23.68
N ASP A 483 -36.60 2.86 -24.24
CA ASP A 483 -36.49 4.11 -23.49
C ASP A 483 -37.84 4.51 -22.86
N GLU A 484 -38.96 4.22 -23.53
CA GLU A 484 -40.32 4.46 -23.02
C GLU A 484 -40.63 3.62 -21.78
N SER A 485 -40.21 2.34 -21.73
CA SER A 485 -40.45 1.50 -20.56
C SER A 485 -39.65 2.00 -19.35
N ILE A 486 -38.45 2.54 -19.56
CA ILE A 486 -37.62 3.15 -18.52
C ILE A 486 -38.24 4.47 -18.04
N LYS A 487 -38.66 5.35 -18.95
CA LYS A 487 -39.38 6.60 -18.60
C LYS A 487 -40.63 6.32 -17.78
N ARG A 488 -41.46 5.34 -18.19
CA ARG A 488 -42.64 4.90 -17.42
C ARG A 488 -42.26 4.34 -16.05
N PHE A 489 -41.15 3.62 -15.95
CA PHE A 489 -40.67 3.11 -14.66
C PHE A 489 -40.23 4.23 -13.72
N ILE A 490 -39.54 5.25 -14.23
CA ILE A 490 -39.10 6.43 -13.46
C ILE A 490 -40.31 7.22 -12.95
N ALA A 491 -41.32 7.43 -13.79
CA ALA A 491 -42.48 8.27 -13.49
C ALA A 491 -43.47 7.67 -12.48
N LYS A 492 -43.40 6.36 -12.18
CA LYS A 492 -44.35 5.74 -11.25
C LYS A 492 -44.11 6.22 -9.80
N PRO A 493 -45.18 6.56 -9.04
CA PRO A 493 -45.06 6.91 -7.62
C PRO A 493 -44.34 5.80 -6.85
N SER A 494 -43.45 6.18 -5.93
CA SER A 494 -42.88 5.28 -4.93
C SER A 494 -43.90 5.11 -3.81
N GLY A 495 -44.76 4.09 -3.90
CA GLY A 495 -45.73 3.80 -2.84
C GLY A 495 -45.05 3.47 -1.51
N GLU A 496 -45.60 3.97 -0.40
CA GLU A 496 -45.22 3.48 0.92
C GLU A 496 -45.70 2.02 1.09
N PRO A 497 -44.83 1.09 1.50
CA PRO A 497 -45.25 -0.26 1.82
C PRO A 497 -46.00 -0.22 3.17
N GLY A 498 -47.31 0.05 3.14
CA GLY A 498 -48.08 0.13 4.38
C GLY A 498 -49.60 0.26 4.30
N LYS A 499 -50.22 0.58 3.15
CA LYS A 499 -51.69 0.67 3.07
C LYS A 499 -52.21 0.27 1.69
N GLN A 500 -52.54 -1.01 1.51
CA GLN A 500 -53.68 -1.53 0.71
C GLN A 500 -53.50 -3.04 0.44
N GLY A 501 -54.55 -3.83 0.71
CA GLY A 501 -54.75 -5.15 0.10
C GLY A 501 -54.76 -6.35 1.05
N VAL A 502 -55.72 -6.40 1.99
CA VAL A 502 -56.26 -7.69 2.46
C VAL A 502 -56.96 -8.32 1.25
N LEU A 503 -56.38 -9.36 0.66
CA LEU A 503 -57.08 -10.26 -0.26
C LEU A 503 -56.51 -11.68 -0.12
N ALA A 504 -57.28 -12.46 0.65
CA ALA A 504 -57.52 -13.89 0.62
C ALA A 504 -56.54 -14.81 -0.13
N GLY A 505 -55.96 -15.77 0.62
CA GLY A 505 -55.28 -16.92 0.01
C GLY A 505 -54.44 -17.78 0.94
N VAL A 506 -54.86 -18.03 2.19
CA VAL A 506 -54.24 -19.09 3.03
C VAL A 506 -55.27 -20.19 3.22
N ARG A 507 -55.20 -21.22 2.37
CA ARG A 507 -55.72 -22.54 2.72
C ARG A 507 -54.68 -23.17 3.66
N ALA A 508 -55.06 -23.27 4.93
CA ALA A 508 -54.41 -24.15 5.87
C ALA A 508 -54.59 -25.60 5.41
N VAL A 509 -53.49 -26.36 5.39
CA VAL A 509 -53.55 -27.82 5.49
C VAL A 509 -52.75 -28.18 6.73
N ALA A 510 -53.48 -28.61 7.75
CA ALA A 510 -52.95 -29.25 8.93
C ALA A 510 -53.11 -30.76 8.76
N SER A 511 -51.99 -31.48 8.72
CA SER A 511 -51.73 -32.84 9.20
C SER A 511 -50.44 -33.34 8.56
#